data_AF-A0A4P5TCV2-F1
#
_entry.id   AF-A0A4P5TCV2-F1
#
_cell.length_a   1.000
_cell.length_b   1.000
_cell.length_c   1.000
_cell.angle_alpha   90.00
_cell.angle_beta   90.00
_cell.angle_gamma   90.00
#
_symmetry.space_group_name_H-M   'P 1'
#
loop_
_entity.id
_entity.type
_entity.pdbx_description
1 polymer ?
#
loop_
_entity_poly.entity_id
_entity_poly.type
_entity_poly.pdbx_seq_one_letter_code
_entity_poly.pdbx_strand_id
1 'polypeptide(L)'
;MLFNLIRSPIVIIGMHRSGTSMLSQIMHRSGIFMGSDFKAYYESNYFQKLNEQLLKGQRGSWDKPVQTGQLPQFNKQAFLAEYLSLYRRPQYFVSLFLQKRWGWKDPRNTYTLGSWLEFFPNLKVVHIVRNGIDTSLSLYERNMMLQPKTKWHSERLSSLSSCFQLWEEYVLQAKQWSIRLQDRYCEVRYEDLITQNDDIIKKLNQFLGVSVRDSLRIIADKERGKKDMESETEELKTIAVRNKTFIDLGYVAE
;
A
#
# COMPACT_ATOMS: atom_id res chain seq x y z
N MET A 1 -25.82 -4.83 -15.71
CA MET A 1 -25.28 -5.70 -14.64
C MET A 1 -24.70 -4.84 -13.54
N LEU A 2 -25.04 -5.09 -12.26
CA LEU A 2 -24.69 -4.27 -11.08
C LEU A 2 -23.20 -3.91 -10.96
N PHE A 3 -22.30 -4.77 -11.45
CA PHE A 3 -20.86 -4.49 -11.44
C PHE A 3 -20.49 -3.20 -12.20
N ASN A 4 -21.22 -2.83 -13.26
CA ASN A 4 -20.92 -1.60 -13.99
C ASN A 4 -21.41 -0.33 -13.25
N LEU A 5 -22.16 -0.48 -12.14
CA LEU A 5 -22.62 0.62 -11.31
C LEU A 5 -21.59 1.06 -10.27
N ILE A 6 -20.60 0.20 -9.95
CA ILE A 6 -19.53 0.58 -9.01
C ILE A 6 -18.47 1.39 -9.75
N ARG A 7 -17.93 2.43 -9.08
CA ARG A 7 -16.84 3.21 -9.64
C ARG A 7 -15.57 2.37 -9.75
N SER A 8 -14.60 2.81 -10.55
CA SER A 8 -13.27 2.20 -10.52
C SER A 8 -12.60 2.46 -9.16
N PRO A 9 -11.96 1.45 -8.56
CA PRO A 9 -11.37 1.58 -7.24
C PRO A 9 -10.09 2.40 -7.25
N ILE A 10 -9.75 2.95 -6.08
CA ILE A 10 -8.45 3.55 -5.78
C ILE A 10 -7.67 2.57 -4.90
N VAL A 11 -6.57 2.03 -5.42
CA VAL A 11 -5.77 1.01 -4.75
C VAL A 11 -4.52 1.63 -4.17
N ILE A 12 -4.27 1.38 -2.89
CA ILE A 12 -3.01 1.77 -2.26
C ILE A 12 -1.99 0.64 -2.46
N ILE A 13 -0.84 1.00 -3.04
CA ILE A 13 0.34 0.15 -3.17
C ILE A 13 1.52 0.76 -2.39
N GLY A 14 2.63 0.04 -2.36
CA GLY A 14 3.84 0.37 -1.62
C GLY A 14 4.37 -0.88 -0.95
N MET A 15 5.26 -0.72 0.01
CA MET A 15 5.71 -1.85 0.80
C MET A 15 5.15 -1.87 2.21
N HIS A 16 5.36 -2.99 2.89
CA HIS A 16 5.05 -3.09 4.31
C HIS A 16 5.92 -2.08 5.07
N ARG A 17 5.33 -1.37 6.04
CA ARG A 17 6.01 -0.36 6.89
C ARG A 17 6.31 1.01 6.24
N SER A 18 5.93 1.25 4.98
CA SER A 18 6.08 2.58 4.34
C SER A 18 4.97 3.60 4.68
N GLY A 19 4.07 3.29 5.62
CA GLY A 19 2.95 4.18 5.96
C GLY A 19 1.65 3.92 5.19
N THR A 20 1.53 2.81 4.45
CA THR A 20 0.28 2.43 3.74
C THR A 20 -0.97 2.41 4.64
N SER A 21 -0.83 2.02 5.91
CA SER A 21 -1.92 2.04 6.90
C SER A 21 -2.34 3.45 7.31
N MET A 22 -1.37 4.38 7.37
CA MET A 22 -1.62 5.79 7.67
C MET A 22 -2.40 6.42 6.51
N LEU A 23 -1.92 6.23 5.29
CA LEU A 23 -2.58 6.73 4.08
C LEU A 23 -4.01 6.16 3.92
N SER A 24 -4.20 4.86 4.19
CA SER A 24 -5.54 4.24 4.15
C SER A 24 -6.51 4.89 5.15
N GLN A 25 -6.03 5.20 6.37
CA GLN A 25 -6.82 5.92 7.38
C GLN A 25 -7.19 7.33 6.94
N ILE A 26 -6.23 8.06 6.36
CA ILE A 26 -6.45 9.41 5.84
C ILE A 26 -7.53 9.38 4.76
N MET A 27 -7.39 8.49 3.78
CA MET A 27 -8.38 8.32 2.71
C MET A 27 -9.75 7.92 3.24
N HIS A 28 -9.80 6.99 4.21
CA HIS A 28 -11.04 6.55 4.81
C HIS A 28 -11.80 7.68 5.52
N ARG A 29 -11.09 8.44 6.36
CA ARG A 29 -11.66 9.60 7.09
C ARG A 29 -12.06 10.74 6.15
N SER A 30 -11.43 10.83 4.98
CA SER A 30 -11.75 11.82 3.94
C SER A 30 -12.93 11.40 3.05
N GLY A 31 -13.65 10.34 3.41
CA GLY A 31 -14.88 9.90 2.75
C GLY A 31 -14.71 8.86 1.65
N ILE A 32 -13.50 8.30 1.47
CA ILE A 32 -13.27 7.17 0.57
C ILE A 32 -13.61 5.87 1.30
N PHE A 33 -14.49 5.06 0.72
CA PHE A 33 -14.82 3.76 1.29
C PHE A 33 -13.69 2.75 1.05
N MET A 34 -12.82 2.58 2.05
CA MET A 34 -11.66 1.68 1.95
C MET A 34 -11.99 0.21 2.28
N GLY A 35 -13.26 -0.09 2.62
CA GLY A 35 -13.72 -1.36 3.20
C GLY A 35 -14.29 -1.19 4.62
N SER A 36 -14.71 -2.29 5.23
CA SER A 36 -15.16 -2.33 6.63
C SER A 36 -14.66 -3.56 7.39
N ASP A 37 -13.91 -4.44 6.74
CA ASP A 37 -13.37 -5.69 7.27
C ASP A 37 -11.92 -5.52 7.74
N PHE A 38 -11.56 -4.30 8.12
CA PHE A 38 -10.21 -3.94 8.55
C PHE A 38 -9.80 -4.64 9.84
N LYS A 39 -8.53 -5.05 9.88
CA LYS A 39 -7.81 -5.29 11.15
C LYS A 39 -7.09 -4.01 11.61
N ALA A 40 -6.19 -4.13 12.60
CA ALA A 40 -5.39 -3.07 13.18
C ALA A 40 -4.63 -2.14 12.19
N TYR A 41 -4.44 -2.57 10.93
CA TYR A 41 -3.66 -1.85 9.91
C TYR A 41 -4.46 -1.35 8.71
N TYR A 42 -5.81 -1.34 8.75
CA TYR A 42 -6.63 -0.90 7.61
C TYR A 42 -6.35 -1.69 6.32
N GLU A 43 -6.01 -2.97 6.48
CA GLU A 43 -5.95 -3.97 5.42
C GLU A 43 -7.26 -4.74 5.41
N SER A 44 -7.90 -4.79 4.25
CA SER A 44 -9.07 -5.65 4.03
C SER A 44 -8.61 -7.10 4.02
N ASN A 45 -9.22 -7.93 4.88
CA ASN A 45 -8.93 -9.35 4.97
C ASN A 45 -9.33 -10.07 3.67
N TYR A 46 -10.37 -9.61 2.98
CA TYR A 46 -10.79 -10.14 1.70
C TYR A 46 -9.70 -9.97 0.63
N PHE A 47 -9.27 -8.73 0.38
CA PHE A 47 -8.22 -8.46 -0.61
C PHE A 47 -6.87 -9.07 -0.21
N GLN A 48 -6.55 -9.11 1.08
CA GLN A 48 -5.34 -9.80 1.56
C GLN A 48 -5.34 -11.28 1.22
N LYS A 49 -6.46 -11.99 1.43
CA LYS A 49 -6.57 -13.41 1.09
C LYS A 49 -6.41 -13.64 -0.41
N LEU A 50 -7.05 -12.81 -1.24
CA LEU A 50 -6.93 -12.92 -2.69
C LEU A 50 -5.50 -12.66 -3.16
N ASN A 51 -4.84 -11.63 -2.62
CA ASN A 51 -3.44 -11.35 -2.92
C ASN A 51 -2.50 -12.47 -2.45
N GLU A 52 -2.72 -13.03 -1.25
CA GLU A 52 -1.98 -14.20 -0.77
C GLU A 52 -2.16 -15.40 -1.69
N GLN A 53 -3.38 -15.66 -2.19
CA GLN A 53 -3.66 -16.75 -3.12
C GLN A 53 -2.96 -16.55 -4.47
N LEU A 54 -2.99 -15.33 -5.02
CA LEU A 54 -2.31 -14.99 -6.27
C LEU A 54 -0.82 -15.24 -6.20
N LEU A 55 -0.17 -14.72 -5.15
CA LEU A 55 1.26 -14.90 -4.95
C LEU A 55 1.60 -16.38 -4.76
N LYS A 56 0.86 -17.10 -3.91
CA LYS A 56 1.07 -18.54 -3.68
C LYS A 56 0.90 -19.36 -4.95
N GLY A 57 -0.04 -19.01 -5.82
CA GLY A 57 -0.24 -19.66 -7.12
C GLY A 57 0.99 -19.57 -8.02
N GLN A 58 1.84 -18.57 -7.82
CA GLN A 58 3.12 -18.37 -8.50
C GLN A 58 4.32 -18.75 -7.63
N ARG A 59 4.11 -19.51 -6.55
CA ARG A 59 5.13 -19.89 -5.56
C ARG A 59 5.81 -18.69 -4.88
N GLY A 60 5.19 -17.52 -4.92
CA GLY A 60 5.65 -16.32 -4.25
C GLY A 60 4.94 -16.07 -2.92
N SER A 61 5.45 -15.07 -2.22
CA SER A 61 4.91 -14.57 -0.96
C SER A 61 5.16 -13.06 -0.88
N TRP A 62 4.78 -12.44 0.24
CA TRP A 62 5.00 -10.99 0.39
C TRP A 62 6.48 -10.63 0.58
N ASP A 63 7.28 -11.55 1.13
CA ASP A 63 8.73 -11.44 1.37
C ASP A 63 9.57 -12.08 0.25
N LYS A 64 8.95 -12.87 -0.63
CA LYS A 64 9.52 -13.36 -1.90
C LYS A 64 8.55 -13.00 -3.03
N PRO A 65 8.42 -11.70 -3.33
CA PRO A 65 7.37 -11.24 -4.22
C PRO A 65 7.65 -11.67 -5.66
N VAL A 66 6.58 -12.01 -6.37
CA VAL A 66 6.60 -12.39 -7.79
C VAL A 66 5.45 -11.69 -8.49
N GLN A 67 5.64 -11.27 -9.73
CA GLN A 67 4.53 -10.75 -10.52
C GLN A 67 3.50 -11.85 -10.75
N THR A 68 2.23 -11.52 -10.61
CA THR A 68 1.15 -12.51 -10.76
C THR A 68 0.43 -12.32 -12.09
N GLY A 69 0.03 -13.45 -12.69
CA GLY A 69 -0.79 -13.48 -13.91
C GLY A 69 -2.26 -13.19 -13.62
N GLN A 70 -3.16 -13.72 -14.45
CA GLN A 70 -4.59 -13.44 -14.34
C GLN A 70 -5.19 -13.88 -12.99
N LEU A 71 -6.20 -13.15 -12.51
CA LEU A 71 -7.00 -13.60 -11.38
C LEU A 71 -7.63 -14.97 -11.74
N PRO A 72 -7.34 -16.05 -11.01
CA PRO A 72 -7.96 -17.33 -11.29
C PRO A 72 -9.46 -17.23 -11.00
N GLN A 73 -10.28 -17.42 -12.04
CA GLN A 73 -11.72 -17.72 -11.94
C GLN A 73 -12.62 -16.71 -11.21
N PHE A 74 -12.52 -15.40 -11.51
CA PHE A 74 -13.53 -14.45 -11.03
C PHE A 74 -14.42 -13.93 -12.15
N ASN A 75 -15.66 -14.42 -12.21
CA ASN A 75 -16.74 -13.65 -12.84
C ASN A 75 -16.96 -12.38 -11.99
N LYS A 76 -16.98 -11.21 -12.64
CA LYS A 76 -17.27 -9.90 -12.03
C LYS A 76 -18.50 -9.90 -11.11
N GLN A 77 -19.53 -10.66 -11.45
CA GLN A 77 -20.73 -10.79 -10.64
C GLN A 77 -20.49 -11.60 -9.36
N ALA A 78 -19.73 -12.70 -9.45
CA ALA A 78 -19.41 -13.54 -8.30
C ALA A 78 -18.55 -12.78 -7.29
N PHE A 79 -17.52 -12.06 -7.78
CA PHE A 79 -16.74 -11.13 -6.95
C PHE A 79 -17.65 -10.11 -6.26
N LEU A 80 -18.55 -9.45 -7.00
CA LEU A 80 -19.42 -8.44 -6.41
C LEU A 80 -20.33 -9.05 -5.35
N ALA A 81 -20.93 -10.21 -5.61
CA ALA A 81 -21.78 -10.90 -4.64
C ALA A 81 -20.99 -11.29 -3.38
N GLU A 82 -19.80 -11.87 -3.54
CA GLU A 82 -18.93 -12.27 -2.44
C GLU A 82 -18.48 -11.04 -1.63
N TYR A 83 -17.97 -10.01 -2.31
CA TYR A 83 -17.52 -8.77 -1.66
C TYR A 83 -18.67 -8.07 -0.93
N LEU A 84 -19.86 -8.01 -1.54
CA LEU A 84 -21.06 -7.45 -0.90
C LEU A 84 -21.52 -8.27 0.30
N SER A 85 -21.37 -9.61 0.27
CA SER A 85 -21.75 -10.48 1.39
C SER A 85 -20.96 -10.20 2.68
N LEU A 86 -19.78 -9.58 2.57
CA LEU A 86 -18.98 -9.15 3.71
C LEU A 86 -19.68 -8.04 4.51
N TYR A 87 -20.55 -7.29 3.84
CA TYR A 87 -21.25 -6.16 4.42
C TYR A 87 -22.63 -6.56 4.92
N ARG A 88 -22.73 -6.88 6.22
CA ARG A 88 -24.03 -7.19 6.84
C ARG A 88 -24.95 -5.98 6.99
N ARG A 89 -24.43 -4.76 6.83
CA ARG A 89 -25.20 -3.52 7.03
C ARG A 89 -25.46 -2.80 5.71
N PRO A 90 -26.71 -2.36 5.45
CA PRO A 90 -27.12 -1.81 4.16
C PRO A 90 -26.34 -0.55 3.74
N GLN A 91 -25.85 0.26 4.70
CA GLN A 91 -25.09 1.48 4.41
C GLN A 91 -23.79 1.25 3.61
N TYR A 92 -23.22 0.05 3.64
CA TYR A 92 -22.01 -0.25 2.89
C TYR A 92 -22.31 -0.56 1.42
N PHE A 93 -23.45 -1.22 1.13
CA PHE A 93 -23.99 -1.31 -0.22
C PHE A 93 -24.23 0.10 -0.77
N VAL A 94 -24.92 0.93 0.02
CA VAL A 94 -25.17 2.33 -0.32
C VAL A 94 -23.86 3.07 -0.58
N SER A 95 -22.79 2.82 0.19
CA SER A 95 -21.49 3.46 -0.03
C SER A 95 -20.83 3.02 -1.34
N LEU A 96 -20.95 1.76 -1.76
CA LEU A 96 -20.40 1.27 -3.03
C LEU A 96 -21.20 1.73 -4.25
N PHE A 97 -22.53 1.88 -4.13
CA PHE A 97 -23.43 2.18 -5.26
C PHE A 97 -23.87 3.65 -5.36
N LEU A 98 -23.98 4.40 -4.26
CA LEU A 98 -24.29 5.84 -4.29
C LEU A 98 -23.05 6.69 -4.56
N GLN A 99 -22.25 6.30 -5.55
CA GLN A 99 -21.22 7.15 -6.14
C GLN A 99 -20.07 7.57 -5.21
N LYS A 100 -19.94 7.04 -3.99
CA LYS A 100 -18.76 7.29 -3.17
C LYS A 100 -17.54 6.62 -3.78
N ARG A 101 -16.40 7.29 -3.67
CA ARG A 101 -15.11 6.70 -4.04
C ARG A 101 -14.85 5.53 -3.13
N TRP A 102 -14.28 4.46 -3.66
CA TRP A 102 -13.93 3.29 -2.87
C TRP A 102 -12.57 2.74 -3.30
N GLY A 103 -12.03 1.86 -2.47
CA GLY A 103 -10.69 1.35 -2.65
C GLY A 103 -10.32 0.32 -1.61
N TRP A 104 -9.08 -0.14 -1.65
CA TRP A 104 -8.49 -0.97 -0.62
C TRP A 104 -6.98 -0.73 -0.54
N LYS A 105 -6.39 -1.25 0.52
CA LYS A 105 -4.95 -1.24 0.73
C LYS A 105 -4.45 -2.64 1.04
N ASP A 106 -3.39 -3.03 0.34
CA ASP A 106 -2.51 -4.13 0.67
C ASP A 106 -1.15 -3.86 0.00
N PRO A 107 -0.02 -3.86 0.72
CA PRO A 107 1.28 -3.70 0.07
C PRO A 107 1.54 -4.72 -1.07
N ARG A 108 0.99 -5.95 -0.97
CA ARG A 108 1.09 -6.99 -2.01
C ARG A 108 0.48 -6.57 -3.34
N ASN A 109 -0.45 -5.60 -3.32
CA ASN A 109 -1.00 -5.01 -4.53
C ASN A 109 0.10 -4.54 -5.48
N THR A 110 1.28 -4.15 -4.98
CA THR A 110 2.43 -3.78 -5.82
C THR A 110 2.81 -4.87 -6.82
N TYR A 111 2.72 -6.15 -6.45
CA TYR A 111 3.03 -7.28 -7.32
C TYR A 111 1.80 -7.94 -7.95
N THR A 112 0.64 -7.81 -7.31
CA THR A 112 -0.62 -8.35 -7.83
C THR A 112 -1.41 -7.38 -8.70
N LEU A 113 -0.88 -6.16 -8.93
CA LEU A 113 -1.59 -5.10 -9.65
C LEU A 113 -1.98 -5.49 -11.07
N GLY A 114 -1.14 -6.30 -11.74
CA GLY A 114 -1.44 -6.80 -13.09
C GLY A 114 -2.78 -7.53 -13.13
N SER A 115 -2.99 -8.46 -12.19
CA SER A 115 -4.24 -9.19 -12.04
C SER A 115 -5.43 -8.26 -11.76
N TRP A 116 -5.23 -7.25 -10.91
CA TRP A 116 -6.28 -6.28 -10.59
C TRP A 116 -6.60 -5.35 -11.76
N LEU A 117 -5.62 -4.98 -12.58
CA LEU A 117 -5.81 -4.15 -13.77
C LEU A 117 -6.60 -4.88 -14.85
N GLU A 118 -6.45 -6.19 -15.00
CA GLU A 118 -7.32 -6.97 -15.89
C GLU A 118 -8.78 -6.91 -15.44
N PHE A 119 -9.00 -6.95 -14.13
CA PHE A 119 -10.34 -6.99 -13.54
C PHE A 119 -11.02 -5.61 -13.46
N PHE A 120 -10.25 -4.59 -13.09
CA PHE A 120 -10.61 -3.17 -13.07
C PHE A 120 -9.65 -2.36 -13.97
N PRO A 121 -9.87 -2.33 -15.29
CA PRO A 121 -8.97 -1.67 -16.25
C PRO A 121 -8.68 -0.20 -15.94
N ASN A 122 -9.66 0.49 -15.35
CA ASN A 122 -9.60 1.90 -15.02
C ASN A 122 -9.29 2.19 -13.54
N LEU A 123 -8.81 1.19 -12.77
CA LEU A 123 -8.40 1.43 -11.39
C LEU A 123 -7.32 2.52 -11.33
N LYS A 124 -7.34 3.29 -10.24
CA LYS A 124 -6.32 4.28 -9.90
C LYS A 124 -5.42 3.76 -8.80
N VAL A 125 -4.20 4.27 -8.73
CA VAL A 125 -3.16 3.82 -7.80
C VAL A 125 -2.62 4.99 -7.02
N VAL A 126 -2.58 4.85 -5.70
CA VAL A 126 -1.75 5.70 -4.84
C VAL A 126 -0.58 4.87 -4.32
N HIS A 127 0.64 5.27 -4.65
CA HIS A 127 1.86 4.64 -4.17
C HIS A 127 2.45 5.49 -3.03
N ILE A 128 2.69 4.87 -1.88
CA ILE A 128 3.42 5.52 -0.79
C ILE A 128 4.82 4.94 -0.62
N VAL A 129 5.82 5.82 -0.81
CA VAL A 129 7.24 5.55 -0.61
C VAL A 129 7.68 6.14 0.73
N ARG A 130 8.59 5.46 1.42
CA ARG A 130 9.26 5.94 2.62
C ARG A 130 10.76 5.68 2.49
N ASN A 131 11.57 6.43 3.23
CA ASN A 131 13.00 6.20 3.39
C ASN A 131 13.29 4.69 3.57
N GLY A 132 14.16 4.16 2.71
CA GLY A 132 14.55 2.76 2.70
C GLY A 132 15.25 2.30 3.98
N ILE A 133 15.99 3.20 4.64
CA ILE A 133 16.65 2.91 5.93
C ILE A 133 15.60 2.67 7.01
N ASP A 134 14.71 3.65 7.25
CA ASP A 134 13.62 3.54 8.22
C ASP A 134 12.75 2.31 7.98
N THR A 135 12.42 2.06 6.71
CA THR A 135 11.51 0.98 6.34
C THR A 135 12.16 -0.37 6.60
N SER A 136 13.46 -0.49 6.32
CA SER A 136 14.25 -1.70 6.56
C SER A 136 14.42 -1.98 8.04
N LEU A 137 14.75 -0.96 8.83
CA LEU A 137 14.85 -1.07 10.29
C LEU A 137 13.51 -1.52 10.89
N SER A 138 12.41 -0.88 10.47
CA SER A 138 11.08 -1.21 10.97
C SER A 138 10.59 -2.61 10.57
N LEU A 139 11.05 -3.13 9.43
CA LEU A 139 10.81 -4.51 9.03
C LEU A 139 11.61 -5.48 9.91
N TYR A 140 12.90 -5.23 10.06
CA TYR A 140 13.82 -6.06 10.84
C TYR A 140 13.36 -6.18 12.29
N GLU A 141 13.11 -5.05 12.96
CA GLU A 141 12.62 -5.03 14.35
C GLU A 141 11.32 -5.81 14.52
N ARG A 142 10.36 -5.58 13.62
CA ARG A 142 9.10 -6.33 13.64
C ARG A 142 9.35 -7.82 13.48
N ASN A 143 10.25 -8.22 12.59
CA ASN A 143 10.58 -9.62 12.36
C ASN A 143 11.21 -10.25 13.62
N MET A 144 12.09 -9.53 14.31
CA MET A 144 12.74 -9.97 15.56
C MET A 144 11.75 -10.11 16.73
N MET A 145 10.65 -9.35 16.73
CA MET A 145 9.58 -9.49 17.72
C MET A 145 8.62 -10.66 17.44
N LEU A 146 8.64 -11.23 16.23
CA LEU A 146 7.77 -12.32 15.84
C LEU A 146 8.40 -13.67 16.19
N GLN A 147 7.56 -14.63 16.58
CA GLN A 147 8.04 -16.00 16.76
C GLN A 147 8.35 -16.63 15.39
N PRO A 148 9.46 -17.40 15.25
CA PRO A 148 9.91 -17.98 13.97
C PRO A 148 8.89 -18.83 13.21
N LYS A 149 7.85 -19.33 13.88
CA LYS A 149 6.82 -20.19 13.29
C LYS A 149 5.54 -19.45 12.87
N THR A 150 5.50 -18.13 13.00
CA THR A 150 4.33 -17.35 12.57
C THR A 150 4.37 -17.11 11.06
N LYS A 151 3.21 -17.06 10.41
CA LYS A 151 3.10 -16.78 8.96
C LYS A 151 3.64 -15.39 8.53
N TRP A 152 3.98 -14.55 9.51
CA TRP A 152 4.47 -13.18 9.33
C TRP A 152 5.97 -13.06 9.59
N HIS A 153 6.60 -14.08 10.18
CA HIS A 153 8.05 -14.16 10.29
C HIS A 153 8.64 -14.53 8.93
N SER A 154 9.80 -13.97 8.63
CA SER A 154 10.58 -14.30 7.44
C SER A 154 12.05 -14.31 7.77
N GLU A 155 12.70 -15.44 7.52
CA GLU A 155 14.14 -15.62 7.64
C GLU A 155 14.92 -14.66 6.75
N ARG A 156 14.33 -14.24 5.62
CA ARG A 156 14.90 -13.20 4.75
C ARG A 156 15.06 -11.88 5.51
N LEU A 157 14.14 -11.56 6.41
CA LEU A 157 14.16 -10.31 7.17
C LEU A 157 14.96 -10.39 8.47
N SER A 158 15.78 -11.44 8.64
CA SER A 158 16.74 -11.54 9.74
C SER A 158 18.07 -10.84 9.45
N SER A 159 18.17 -10.10 8.34
CA SER A 159 19.31 -9.22 8.01
C SER A 159 18.81 -7.88 7.49
N LEU A 160 19.48 -6.79 7.90
CA LEU A 160 19.15 -5.43 7.47
C LEU A 160 19.36 -5.24 5.97
N SER A 161 20.45 -5.75 5.41
CA SER A 161 20.70 -5.74 3.96
C SER A 161 19.57 -6.38 3.15
N SER A 162 19.09 -7.56 3.58
CA SER A 162 17.96 -8.24 2.94
C SER A 162 16.63 -7.49 3.09
N CYS A 163 16.43 -6.77 4.19
CA CYS A 163 15.27 -5.87 4.37
C CYS A 163 15.33 -4.71 3.38
N PHE A 164 16.52 -4.11 3.20
CA PHE A 164 16.73 -3.02 2.24
C PHE A 164 16.55 -3.49 0.80
N GLN A 165 17.05 -4.67 0.47
CA GLN A 165 16.83 -5.28 -0.84
C GLN A 165 15.33 -5.51 -1.11
N LEU A 166 14.57 -5.99 -0.12
CA LEU A 166 13.12 -6.15 -0.28
C LEU A 166 12.42 -4.80 -0.48
N TRP A 167 12.87 -3.75 0.21
CA TRP A 167 12.37 -2.39 -0.02
C TRP A 167 12.60 -1.94 -1.45
N GLU A 168 13.83 -2.11 -1.95
CA GLU A 168 14.18 -1.74 -3.31
C GLU A 168 13.35 -2.51 -4.35
N GLU A 169 13.18 -3.82 -4.16
CA GLU A 169 12.35 -4.68 -5.03
C GLU A 169 10.92 -4.11 -5.19
N TYR A 170 10.28 -3.76 -4.07
CA TYR A 170 8.93 -3.18 -4.09
C TYR A 170 8.90 -1.79 -4.75
N VAL A 171 9.87 -0.93 -4.46
CA VAL A 171 9.96 0.41 -5.06
C VAL A 171 10.16 0.31 -6.57
N LEU A 172 11.07 -0.54 -7.03
CA LEU A 172 11.32 -0.77 -8.45
C LEU A 172 10.08 -1.32 -9.16
N GLN A 173 9.37 -2.27 -8.54
CA GLN A 173 8.12 -2.78 -9.08
C GLN A 173 7.04 -1.68 -9.17
N ALA A 174 6.92 -0.84 -8.15
CA ALA A 174 5.98 0.28 -8.15
C ALA A 174 6.32 1.33 -9.21
N LYS A 175 7.62 1.59 -9.48
CA LYS A 175 8.08 2.47 -10.57
C LYS A 175 7.69 1.93 -11.95
N GLN A 176 7.70 0.61 -12.17
CA GLN A 176 7.19 0.05 -13.42
C GLN A 176 5.70 0.38 -13.65
N TRP A 177 4.91 0.38 -12.57
CA TRP A 177 3.50 0.76 -12.65
C TRP A 177 3.29 2.25 -12.89
N SER A 178 4.17 3.12 -12.37
CA SER A 178 4.06 4.57 -12.62
C SER A 178 4.18 4.88 -14.12
N ILE A 179 5.15 4.24 -14.80
CA ILE A 179 5.36 4.37 -16.25
C ILE A 179 4.13 3.91 -17.03
N ARG A 180 3.54 2.77 -16.63
CA ARG A 180 2.40 2.16 -17.34
C ARG A 180 1.07 2.88 -17.10
N LEU A 181 0.85 3.41 -15.90
CA LEU A 181 -0.44 3.95 -15.48
C LEU A 181 -0.56 5.46 -15.60
N GLN A 182 0.56 6.19 -15.68
CA GLN A 182 0.61 7.63 -15.95
C GLN A 182 -0.36 8.43 -15.06
N ASP A 183 -1.39 9.03 -15.63
CA ASP A 183 -2.40 9.86 -14.96
C ASP A 183 -3.25 9.11 -13.92
N ARG A 184 -3.25 7.77 -13.96
CA ARG A 184 -3.89 6.89 -12.98
C ARG A 184 -2.98 6.48 -11.83
N TYR A 185 -1.78 7.06 -11.73
CA TYR A 185 -0.82 6.79 -10.68
C TYR A 185 -0.41 8.06 -9.94
N CYS A 186 -0.50 8.05 -8.62
CA CYS A 186 -0.04 9.12 -7.75
C CYS A 186 0.95 8.59 -6.73
N GLU A 187 2.22 8.95 -6.88
CA GLU A 187 3.23 8.73 -5.84
C GLU A 187 3.18 9.84 -4.79
N VAL A 188 3.29 9.45 -3.52
CA VAL A 188 3.43 10.32 -2.35
C VAL A 188 4.56 9.78 -1.46
N ARG A 189 5.40 10.68 -0.93
CA ARG A 189 6.39 10.32 0.08
C ARG A 189 5.77 10.39 1.46
N TYR A 190 6.12 9.44 2.30
CA TYR A 190 5.71 9.38 3.70
C TYR A 190 6.13 10.65 4.44
N GLU A 191 7.36 11.11 4.22
CA GLU A 191 7.94 12.28 4.88
C GLU A 191 7.21 13.56 4.51
N ASP A 192 6.82 13.71 3.23
CA ASP A 192 6.03 14.86 2.76
C ASP A 192 4.63 14.88 3.37
N LEU A 193 4.01 13.70 3.56
CA LEU A 193 2.71 13.62 4.22
C LEU A 193 2.82 13.99 5.70
N ILE A 194 3.82 13.48 6.41
CA ILE A 194 4.02 13.78 7.84
C ILE A 194 4.39 15.24 8.06
N THR A 195 5.17 15.85 7.17
CA THR A 195 5.51 17.28 7.22
C THR A 195 4.37 18.17 6.72
N GLN A 196 3.30 17.59 6.17
CA GLN A 196 2.14 18.29 5.61
C GLN A 196 2.52 19.22 4.46
N ASN A 197 3.37 18.75 3.55
CA ASN A 197 3.77 19.47 2.35
C ASN A 197 2.54 19.83 1.49
N ASP A 198 2.31 21.12 1.27
CA ASP A 198 1.10 21.64 0.62
C ASP A 198 0.98 21.22 -0.85
N ASP A 199 2.09 21.10 -1.58
CA ASP A 199 2.08 20.71 -2.99
C ASP A 199 1.68 19.23 -3.13
N ILE A 200 2.22 18.37 -2.27
CA ILE A 200 1.85 16.95 -2.22
C ILE A 200 0.38 16.77 -1.81
N ILE A 201 -0.09 17.54 -0.83
CA ILE A 201 -1.50 17.51 -0.41
C ILE A 201 -2.41 17.96 -1.56
N LYS A 202 -2.05 19.04 -2.27
CA LYS A 202 -2.82 19.55 -3.41
C LYS A 202 -2.89 18.52 -4.54
N LYS A 203 -1.76 17.90 -4.89
CA LYS A 203 -1.68 16.82 -5.88
C LYS A 203 -2.56 15.64 -5.47
N LEU A 204 -2.46 15.19 -4.22
CA LEU A 204 -3.25 14.07 -3.71
C LEU A 204 -4.75 14.40 -3.71
N ASN A 205 -5.14 15.61 -3.30
CA ASN A 205 -6.53 16.07 -3.32
C ASN A 205 -7.10 16.08 -4.74
N GLN A 206 -6.34 16.57 -5.72
CA GLN A 206 -6.75 16.57 -7.13
C GLN A 206 -6.91 15.14 -7.66
N PHE A 207 -5.96 14.26 -7.35
CA PHE A 207 -5.99 12.87 -7.80
C PHE A 207 -7.17 12.08 -7.20
N LEU A 208 -7.40 12.25 -5.90
CA LEU A 208 -8.47 11.59 -5.17
C LEU A 208 -9.83 12.26 -5.40
N GLY A 209 -9.87 13.55 -5.72
CA GLY A 209 -11.08 14.35 -5.83
C GLY A 209 -11.84 14.54 -4.50
N VAL A 210 -11.13 14.44 -3.38
CA VAL A 210 -11.59 14.78 -2.02
C VAL A 210 -10.46 15.48 -1.26
N SER A 211 -10.79 16.36 -0.31
CA SER A 211 -9.78 16.96 0.55
C SER A 211 -9.34 15.96 1.62
N VAL A 212 -8.03 15.74 1.75
CA VAL A 212 -7.44 14.93 2.81
C VAL A 212 -6.90 15.73 3.99
N ARG A 213 -6.96 17.07 3.93
CA ARG A 213 -6.19 17.95 4.83
C ARG A 213 -6.52 17.76 6.30
N ASP A 214 -7.80 17.76 6.65
CA ASP A 214 -8.23 17.61 8.06
C ASP A 214 -7.87 16.24 8.61
N SER A 215 -8.13 15.19 7.83
CA SER A 215 -7.77 13.81 8.16
C SER A 215 -6.26 13.63 8.33
N LEU A 216 -5.47 14.25 7.45
CA LEU A 216 -4.01 14.21 7.49
C LEU A 216 -3.49 14.88 8.75
N ARG A 217 -3.98 16.08 9.09
CA ARG A 217 -3.56 16.81 10.29
C ARG A 217 -3.73 15.95 11.57
N ILE A 218 -4.92 15.38 11.76
CA ILE A 218 -5.23 14.53 12.93
C ILE A 218 -4.26 13.34 13.03
N ILE A 219 -3.92 12.73 11.90
CA ILE A 219 -3.10 11.52 11.86
C ILE A 219 -1.60 11.86 11.95
N ALA A 220 -1.13 12.89 11.26
CA ALA A 220 0.25 13.34 11.29
C ALA A 220 0.67 13.77 12.71
N ASP A 221 -0.20 14.48 13.43
CA ASP A 221 0.04 14.88 14.82
C ASP A 221 0.24 13.65 15.74
N LYS A 222 -0.49 12.56 15.49
CA LYS A 222 -0.34 11.29 16.22
C LYS A 222 0.96 10.55 15.87
N GLU A 223 1.37 10.57 14.61
CA GLU A 223 2.58 9.89 14.16
C GLU A 223 3.86 10.64 14.58
N ARG A 224 3.87 11.99 14.55
CA ARG A 224 5.00 12.81 15.05
C ARG A 224 5.32 12.58 16.53
N GLY A 225 4.34 12.14 17.33
CA GLY A 225 4.54 11.78 18.73
C GLY A 225 5.28 10.44 18.95
N LYS A 226 5.47 9.64 17.89
CA LYS A 226 6.32 8.44 17.95
C LYS A 226 7.74 8.88 17.61
N LYS A 227 8.62 8.82 18.61
CA LYS A 227 10.05 9.14 18.44
C LYS A 227 10.60 8.34 17.27
N ASP A 228 11.13 9.01 16.25
CA ASP A 228 11.95 8.35 15.24
C ASP A 228 13.11 7.71 15.99
N MET A 229 13.20 6.39 15.90
CA MET A 229 14.35 5.69 16.43
C MET A 229 15.52 6.01 15.50
N GLU A 230 16.30 7.03 15.87
CA GLU A 230 17.66 7.26 15.41
C GLU A 230 18.54 6.09 15.87
N SER A 231 18.29 4.89 15.37
CA SER A 231 19.30 3.86 15.26
C SER A 231 19.61 3.67 13.79
N GLU A 232 20.25 4.68 13.22
CA GLU A 232 20.92 4.51 11.95
C GLU A 232 21.98 3.42 12.14
N THR A 233 21.71 2.23 11.61
CA THR A 233 22.73 1.18 11.56
C THR A 233 23.66 1.55 10.42
N GLU A 234 24.94 1.80 10.72
CA GLU A 234 25.97 2.21 9.74
C GLU A 234 26.03 1.28 8.51
N GLU A 235 25.63 0.01 8.67
CA GLU A 235 25.40 -0.95 7.58
C GLU A 235 24.39 -0.42 6.55
N LEU A 236 23.20 -0.01 6.98
CA LEU A 236 22.14 0.48 6.09
C LEU A 236 22.55 1.78 5.40
N LYS A 237 23.25 2.69 6.08
CA LYS A 237 23.80 3.90 5.45
C LYS A 237 24.75 3.55 4.32
N THR A 238 25.68 2.63 4.59
CA THR A 238 26.68 2.19 3.60
C THR A 238 26.03 1.57 2.36
N ILE A 239 24.95 0.81 2.56
CA ILE A 239 24.14 0.24 1.46
C ILE A 239 23.41 1.36 0.71
N ALA A 240 22.73 2.24 1.44
CA ALA A 240 21.85 3.28 0.91
C ALA A 240 22.60 4.30 0.03
N VAL A 241 23.78 4.76 0.45
CA VAL A 241 24.58 5.74 -0.32
C VAL A 241 25.12 5.19 -1.65
N ARG A 242 25.13 3.86 -1.82
CA ARG A 242 25.53 3.20 -3.08
C ARG A 242 24.33 2.74 -3.90
N ASN A 243 23.12 2.86 -3.36
CA ASN A 243 21.92 2.34 -3.98
C ASN A 243 21.28 3.39 -4.90
N LYS A 244 21.24 3.09 -6.21
CA LYS A 244 20.69 4.00 -7.22
C LYS A 244 19.23 4.35 -6.94
N THR A 245 18.40 3.37 -6.55
CA THR A 245 16.97 3.61 -6.28
C THR A 245 16.75 4.61 -5.15
N PHE A 246 17.57 4.51 -4.09
CA PHE A 246 17.55 5.39 -2.94
C PHE A 246 18.02 6.81 -3.28
N ILE A 247 19.10 6.93 -4.07
CA ILE A 247 19.61 8.21 -4.58
C ILE A 247 18.57 8.88 -5.48
N ASP A 248 17.99 8.15 -6.43
CA ASP A 248 16.98 8.67 -7.37
C ASP A 248 15.72 9.19 -6.66
N LEU A 249 15.44 8.67 -5.45
CA LEU A 249 14.34 9.15 -4.60
C LEU A 249 14.73 10.39 -3.78
N GLY A 250 15.97 10.87 -3.85
CA GLY A 250 16.43 12.04 -3.10
C GLY A 250 16.42 11.83 -1.59
N TYR A 251 16.87 10.66 -1.12
CA TYR A 251 17.09 10.40 0.30
C TYR A 251 18.56 10.53 0.73
N VAL A 252 19.46 10.84 -0.20
CA VAL A 252 20.86 11.20 0.10
C VAL A 252 20.95 12.73 0.10
N ALA A 253 21.46 13.30 1.19
CA ALA A 253 21.89 14.70 1.19
C ALA A 253 23.21 14.78 0.39
N GLU A 254 23.32 15.75 -0.52
CA GLU A 254 24.61 16.11 -1.14
C GLU A 254 25.66 16.48 -0.09
#